data_AF-A0AA42YY60-F1
#
_entry.id   AF-A0AA42YY60-F1
#
_cell.length_a   1.000
_cell.length_b   1.000
_cell.length_c   1.000
_cell.angle_alpha   90.00
_cell.angle_beta   90.00
_cell.angle_gamma   90.00
#
_symmetry.space_group_name_H-M   'P 1'
#
loop_
_entity.id
_entity.type
_entity.pdbx_description
1 polymer ?
#
loop_
_entity_poly.entity_id
_entity_poly.type
_entity_poly.pdbx_seq_one_letter_code
_entity_poly.pdbx_strand_id
1 'polypeptide(L)'
;MMSDFIERLKREKAEAEAGAEAKAEEREDIKKEWFDTGKNDGREFVKNASYKDLQYALDWEIQKETRTRDIPSVVKPYIDPREDDFLGDYFSGIVEKYDQLKFERSETTGLININNYYIEWEAGWKEGVKEVWNEIKDKI
;
A
#
# COMPACT_ATOMS: atom_id res chain seq x y z
N MET A 1 -39.88 -15.08 27.62
CA MET A 1 -39.95 -15.48 26.20
C MET A 1 -39.61 -14.34 25.24
N MET A 2 -40.38 -13.24 25.17
CA MET A 2 -40.04 -12.11 24.27
C MET A 2 -38.86 -11.25 24.79
N SER A 3 -38.74 -11.12 26.12
CA SER A 3 -37.60 -10.47 26.78
C SER A 3 -36.28 -11.20 26.52
N ASP A 4 -36.26 -12.53 26.64
CA ASP A 4 -35.05 -13.34 26.44
C ASP A 4 -34.55 -13.30 25.00
N PHE A 5 -35.48 -13.20 24.04
CA PHE A 5 -35.15 -13.04 22.61
C PHE A 5 -34.50 -11.69 22.32
N ILE A 6 -35.02 -10.60 22.89
CA ILE A 6 -34.44 -9.25 22.74
C ILE A 6 -33.04 -9.18 23.36
N GLU A 7 -32.86 -9.76 24.55
CA GLU A 7 -31.54 -9.80 25.20
C GLU A 7 -30.52 -10.63 24.40
N ARG A 8 -30.95 -11.74 23.78
CA ARG A 8 -30.09 -12.51 22.87
C ARG A 8 -29.65 -11.67 21.67
N LEU A 9 -30.56 -10.95 21.02
CA LEU A 9 -30.23 -10.11 19.87
C LEU A 9 -29.30 -8.94 20.23
N LYS A 10 -29.47 -8.31 21.40
CA LYS A 10 -28.55 -7.28 21.88
C LYS A 10 -27.13 -7.84 22.05
N ARG A 11 -27.00 -9.04 22.59
CA ARG A 11 -25.71 -9.72 22.75
C ARG A 11 -25.09 -10.07 21.40
N GLU A 12 -25.85 -10.68 20.49
CA GLU A 12 -25.38 -11.01 19.13
C GLU A 12 -24.90 -9.75 18.37
N LYS A 13 -25.63 -8.63 18.52
CA LYS A 13 -25.24 -7.33 17.94
C LYS A 13 -23.93 -6.82 18.57
N ALA A 14 -23.81 -6.81 19.89
CA ALA A 14 -22.61 -6.34 20.57
C ALA A 14 -21.37 -7.19 20.24
N GLU A 15 -21.53 -8.53 20.13
CA GLU A 15 -20.47 -9.44 19.69
C GLU A 15 -20.05 -9.18 18.24
N ALA A 16 -21.02 -8.90 17.34
CA ALA A 16 -20.74 -8.56 15.96
C ALA A 16 -20.02 -7.20 15.82
N GLU A 17 -20.42 -6.20 16.61
CA GLU A 17 -19.78 -4.88 16.65
C GLU A 17 -18.35 -4.97 17.19
N ALA A 18 -18.13 -5.66 18.32
CA ALA A 18 -16.79 -5.88 18.88
C ALA A 18 -15.90 -6.67 17.92
N GLY A 19 -16.45 -7.68 17.23
CA GLY A 19 -15.72 -8.44 16.21
C GLY A 19 -15.39 -7.61 14.96
N ALA A 20 -16.21 -6.60 14.62
CA ALA A 20 -15.92 -5.67 13.54
C ALA A 20 -14.84 -4.65 13.94
N GLU A 21 -14.88 -4.16 15.18
CA GLU A 21 -13.89 -3.22 15.73
C GLU A 21 -12.50 -3.86 15.84
N ALA A 22 -12.38 -5.07 16.40
CA ALA A 22 -11.10 -5.79 16.47
C ALA A 22 -10.49 -6.04 15.08
N LYS A 23 -11.34 -6.38 14.09
CA LYS A 23 -10.91 -6.53 12.68
C LYS A 23 -10.57 -5.20 12.01
N ALA A 24 -11.02 -4.07 12.53
CA ALA A 24 -10.64 -2.75 12.03
C ALA A 24 -9.28 -2.34 12.61
N GLU A 25 -9.07 -2.57 13.91
CA GLU A 25 -7.79 -2.34 14.59
C GLU A 25 -6.66 -3.17 13.96
N GLU A 26 -6.88 -4.46 13.74
CA GLU A 26 -5.91 -5.35 13.05
C GLU A 26 -5.54 -4.84 11.65
N ARG A 27 -6.51 -4.25 10.92
CA ARG A 27 -6.22 -3.65 9.61
C ARG A 27 -5.37 -2.39 9.72
N GLU A 28 -5.61 -1.55 10.72
CA GLU A 28 -4.82 -0.33 10.93
C GLU A 28 -3.39 -0.66 11.35
N ASP A 29 -3.20 -1.67 12.20
CA ASP A 29 -1.86 -2.15 12.57
C ASP A 29 -1.09 -2.67 11.35
N ILE A 30 -1.75 -3.48 10.51
CA ILE A 30 -1.17 -3.97 9.26
C ILE A 30 -0.78 -2.81 8.34
N LYS A 31 -1.65 -1.80 8.14
CA LYS A 31 -1.32 -0.65 7.30
C LYS A 31 -0.09 0.07 7.82
N LYS A 32 -0.05 0.31 9.14
CA LYS A 32 1.07 0.99 9.79
C LYS A 32 2.37 0.20 9.65
N GLU A 33 2.33 -1.11 9.85
CA GLU A 33 3.50 -1.99 9.70
C GLU A 33 4.09 -1.90 8.29
N TRP A 34 3.25 -2.02 7.26
CA TRP A 34 3.75 -1.98 5.88
C TRP A 34 4.18 -0.59 5.45
N PHE A 35 3.51 0.45 5.93
CA PHE A 35 3.95 1.82 5.76
C PHE A 35 5.33 2.06 6.37
N ASP A 36 5.55 1.67 7.63
CA ASP A 36 6.83 1.83 8.31
C ASP A 36 7.94 0.99 7.65
N THR A 37 7.60 -0.23 7.20
CA THR A 37 8.51 -1.09 6.42
C THR A 37 8.93 -0.42 5.11
N GLY A 38 7.95 0.07 4.35
CA GLY A 38 8.18 0.83 3.12
C GLY A 38 9.06 2.04 3.36
N LYS A 39 8.76 2.82 4.39
CA LYS A 39 9.53 4.01 4.76
C LYS A 39 11.00 3.70 5.02
N ASN A 40 11.29 2.60 5.69
CA ASN A 40 12.67 2.15 5.90
C ASN A 40 13.33 1.69 4.59
N ASP A 41 12.65 0.90 3.75
CA ASP A 41 13.18 0.49 2.45
C ASP A 41 13.42 1.69 1.51
N GLY A 42 12.59 2.72 1.57
CA GLY A 42 12.75 3.97 0.82
C GLY A 42 13.97 4.77 1.26
N ARG A 43 14.22 4.85 2.57
CA ARG A 43 15.45 5.46 3.10
C ARG A 43 16.69 4.68 2.66
N GLU A 44 16.61 3.35 2.62
CA GLU A 44 17.71 2.50 2.19
C GLU A 44 17.97 2.59 0.67
N PHE A 45 16.91 2.72 -0.13
CA PHE A 45 17.01 2.98 -1.56
C PHE A 45 17.88 4.22 -1.83
N VAL A 46 17.62 5.35 -1.16
CA VAL A 46 18.36 6.61 -1.41
C VAL A 46 19.86 6.47 -1.17
N LYS A 47 20.31 5.61 -0.24
CA LYS A 47 21.73 5.40 0.04
C LYS A 47 22.48 4.73 -1.12
N ASN A 48 21.77 3.96 -1.92
CA ASN A 48 22.34 3.14 -3.00
C ASN A 48 21.94 3.66 -4.39
N ALA A 49 20.97 4.58 -4.46
CA ALA A 49 20.45 5.13 -5.71
C ALA A 49 21.46 6.06 -6.38
N SER A 50 21.52 6.00 -7.72
CA SER A 50 22.14 7.07 -8.47
C SER A 50 21.30 8.35 -8.37
N TYR A 51 21.90 9.51 -8.66
CA TYR A 51 21.14 10.77 -8.68
C TYR A 51 19.96 10.70 -9.66
N LYS A 52 20.12 10.03 -10.81
CA LYS A 52 19.07 9.86 -11.81
C LYS A 52 17.89 9.05 -11.26
N ASP A 53 18.19 7.94 -10.59
CA ASP A 53 17.16 7.07 -10.00
C ASP A 53 16.46 7.78 -8.85
N LEU A 54 17.19 8.59 -8.08
CA LEU A 54 16.61 9.41 -7.03
C LEU A 54 15.66 10.48 -7.59
N GLN A 55 16.04 11.19 -8.65
CA GLN A 55 15.13 12.15 -9.30
C GLN A 55 13.87 11.45 -9.81
N TYR A 56 14.02 10.30 -10.49
CA TYR A 56 12.87 9.51 -10.95
C TYR A 56 11.99 9.06 -9.78
N ALA A 57 12.60 8.54 -8.71
CA ALA A 57 11.89 8.14 -7.50
C ALA A 57 11.19 9.30 -6.79
N LEU A 58 11.67 10.55 -6.93
CA LEU A 58 11.01 11.75 -6.40
C LEU A 58 9.82 12.20 -7.25
N ASP A 59 9.83 11.90 -8.54
CA ASP A 59 8.71 12.16 -9.47
C ASP A 59 7.71 11.00 -9.53
N TRP A 60 8.06 9.81 -9.03
CA TRP A 60 7.18 8.64 -8.99
C TRP A 60 5.81 8.93 -8.37
N GLU A 61 4.74 8.76 -9.13
CA GLU A 61 3.38 8.94 -8.65
C GLU A 61 2.81 7.61 -8.18
N ILE A 62 2.51 7.53 -6.88
CA ILE A 62 1.75 6.41 -6.31
C ILE A 62 0.39 6.39 -6.99
N GLN A 63 0.14 5.35 -7.78
CA GLN A 63 -1.18 5.14 -8.30
C GLN A 63 -2.07 4.78 -7.12
N LYS A 64 -3.09 5.59 -6.86
CA LYS A 64 -4.13 5.29 -5.88
C LYS A 64 -5.39 4.91 -6.63
N GLU A 65 -6.01 3.81 -6.23
CA GLU A 65 -7.33 3.43 -6.68
C GLU A 65 -8.31 4.55 -6.25
N THR A 66 -8.64 5.47 -7.15
CA THR A 66 -9.71 6.43 -6.92
C THR A 66 -11.04 5.70 -7.02
N ARG A 67 -11.50 5.11 -5.91
CA ARG A 67 -12.90 4.72 -5.75
C ARG A 67 -13.77 5.96 -5.55
N THR A 68 -14.03 6.71 -6.61
CA THR A 68 -15.12 7.69 -6.61
C THR A 68 -16.43 6.94 -6.74
N ARG A 69 -17.29 7.04 -5.71
CA ARG A 69 -18.63 6.42 -5.65
C ARG A 69 -19.57 6.81 -6.80
N ASP A 70 -19.23 7.88 -7.53
CA ASP A 70 -20.14 8.55 -8.47
C ASP A 70 -19.76 8.39 -9.95
N ILE A 71 -18.71 7.62 -10.28
CA ILE A 71 -18.31 7.35 -11.67
C ILE A 71 -18.19 5.84 -11.85
N PRO A 72 -18.86 5.22 -12.84
CA PRO A 72 -18.71 3.79 -13.09
C PRO A 72 -17.24 3.48 -13.43
N SER A 73 -16.55 2.93 -12.43
CA SER A 73 -15.32 2.12 -12.49
C SER A 73 -14.46 2.30 -13.74
N VAL A 74 -13.97 3.52 -14.00
CA VAL A 74 -12.73 3.65 -14.78
C VAL A 74 -11.62 3.37 -13.79
N VAL A 75 -11.43 2.08 -13.48
CA VAL A 75 -10.20 1.63 -12.83
C VAL A 75 -9.10 2.03 -13.80
N LYS A 76 -8.38 3.11 -13.49
CA LYS A 76 -7.13 3.36 -14.22
C LYS A 76 -6.30 2.09 -14.03
N PRO A 77 -5.87 1.44 -15.12
CA PRO A 77 -4.99 0.30 -15.02
C PRO A 77 -3.81 0.68 -14.13
N TYR A 78 -3.60 -0.04 -13.02
CA TYR A 78 -2.31 0.03 -12.38
C TYR A 78 -1.29 -0.44 -13.40
N ILE A 79 -0.36 0.44 -13.76
CA ILE A 79 0.83 0.06 -14.50
C ILE A 79 1.63 -0.84 -13.56
N ASP A 80 2.09 -1.99 -14.06
CA ASP A 80 2.89 -2.91 -13.26
C ASP A 80 4.18 -2.19 -12.84
N PRO A 81 4.41 -1.90 -11.54
CA PRO A 81 5.60 -1.19 -11.12
C PRO A 81 6.87 -2.00 -11.40
N ARG A 82 6.76 -3.32 -11.57
CA ARG A 82 7.87 -4.21 -11.95
C ARG A 82 8.30 -4.05 -13.40
N GLU A 83 7.44 -3.48 -14.24
CA GLU A 83 7.71 -3.22 -15.66
C GLU A 83 8.19 -1.79 -15.92
N ASP A 84 8.44 -1.00 -14.87
CA ASP A 84 8.98 0.35 -15.00
C ASP A 84 10.46 0.33 -15.44
N ASP A 85 10.80 1.16 -16.43
CA ASP A 85 12.15 1.19 -17.02
C ASP A 85 13.26 1.63 -16.06
N PHE A 86 12.92 2.30 -14.95
CA PHE A 86 13.89 2.85 -14.00
C PHE A 86 13.87 2.12 -12.66
N LEU A 87 12.67 1.84 -12.14
CA LEU A 87 12.46 1.26 -10.82
C LEU A 87 11.95 -0.18 -10.89
N GLY A 88 11.72 -0.74 -12.08
CA GLY A 88 11.16 -2.09 -12.26
C GLY A 88 11.98 -3.19 -11.60
N ASP A 89 13.30 -3.16 -11.75
CA ASP A 89 14.21 -4.10 -11.09
C ASP A 89 14.15 -3.97 -9.56
N TYR A 90 14.10 -2.74 -9.06
CA TYR A 90 13.98 -2.46 -7.64
C TYR A 90 12.66 -3.01 -7.08
N PHE A 91 11.53 -2.68 -7.70
CA PHE A 91 10.21 -3.14 -7.27
C PHE A 91 10.03 -4.66 -7.41
N SER A 92 10.63 -5.26 -8.44
CA SER A 92 10.68 -6.73 -8.58
C SER A 92 11.39 -7.37 -7.39
N GLY A 93 12.57 -6.86 -7.01
CA GLY A 93 13.30 -7.35 -5.85
C GLY A 93 12.53 -7.18 -4.53
N ILE A 94 11.78 -6.09 -4.38
CA ILE A 94 10.90 -5.88 -3.21
C ILE A 94 9.77 -6.91 -3.16
N VAL A 95 9.08 -7.14 -4.27
CA VAL A 95 7.97 -8.10 -4.35
C VAL A 95 8.45 -9.54 -4.17
N GLU A 96 9.69 -9.84 -4.55
CA GLU A 96 10.34 -11.12 -4.24
C GLU A 96 10.73 -11.25 -2.77
N LYS A 97 11.22 -10.15 -2.16
CA LYS A 97 11.62 -10.10 -0.74
C LYS A 97 10.45 -10.31 0.22
N TYR A 98 9.28 -9.78 -0.11
CA TYR A 98 8.11 -9.81 0.77
C TYR A 98 6.91 -10.48 0.10
N ASP A 99 6.58 -11.69 0.56
CA ASP A 99 5.51 -12.51 -0.02
C ASP A 99 4.14 -11.81 0.00
N GLN A 100 3.86 -11.03 1.05
CA GLN A 100 2.63 -10.26 1.22
C GLN A 100 2.48 -9.13 0.20
N LEU A 101 3.58 -8.68 -0.42
CA LEU A 101 3.55 -7.62 -1.45
C LEU A 101 3.26 -8.16 -2.85
N LYS A 102 3.16 -9.48 -3.01
CA LYS A 102 2.85 -10.10 -4.31
C LYS A 102 1.44 -9.77 -4.78
N PHE A 103 1.35 -9.40 -6.04
CA PHE A 103 0.10 -9.14 -6.74
C PHE A 103 0.11 -9.80 -8.10
N GLU A 104 -1.09 -10.05 -8.62
CA GLU A 104 -1.29 -10.81 -9.84
C GLU A 104 -1.83 -9.93 -10.97
N ARG A 105 -1.44 -10.31 -12.19
CA ARG A 105 -2.06 -9.80 -13.40
C ARG A 105 -3.30 -10.62 -13.69
N SER A 106 -4.43 -9.94 -13.85
CA SER A 106 -5.66 -10.61 -14.31
C SER A 106 -5.44 -11.16 -15.72
N GLU A 107 -5.60 -12.48 -15.90
CA GLU A 107 -5.52 -13.13 -17.21
C GLU A 107 -6.60 -12.61 -18.18
N THR A 108 -7.76 -12.21 -17.65
CA THR A 108 -8.91 -11.77 -18.45
C THR A 108 -8.76 -10.34 -18.94
N THR A 109 -8.24 -9.44 -18.11
CA THR A 109 -8.20 -8.00 -18.42
C THR A 109 -6.79 -7.49 -18.70
N GLY A 110 -5.75 -8.28 -18.39
CA GLY A 110 -4.36 -7.86 -18.42
C GLY A 110 -3.99 -6.83 -17.35
N LEU A 111 -4.94 -6.43 -16.49
CA LEU A 111 -4.76 -5.41 -15.46
C LEU A 111 -4.07 -6.00 -14.23
N ILE A 112 -3.22 -5.21 -13.58
CA ILE A 112 -2.61 -5.56 -12.31
C ILE A 112 -3.59 -5.25 -11.17
N ASN A 113 -3.82 -6.23 -10.31
CA ASN A 113 -4.56 -6.05 -9.07
C ASN A 113 -3.58 -5.85 -7.91
N ILE A 114 -3.07 -4.62 -7.77
CA ILE A 114 -2.19 -4.28 -6.65
C ILE A 114 -2.93 -4.51 -5.33
N ASN A 115 -2.28 -5.22 -4.40
CA ASN A 115 -2.86 -5.50 -3.10
C ASN A 115 -2.64 -4.33 -2.12
N ASN A 116 -3.43 -4.29 -1.03
CA ASN A 116 -3.34 -3.19 -0.05
C ASN A 116 -1.98 -3.12 0.66
N TYR A 117 -1.30 -4.25 0.90
CA TYR A 117 0.01 -4.25 1.53
C TYR A 117 1.04 -3.50 0.68
N TYR A 118 1.03 -3.73 -0.64
CA TYR A 118 1.89 -2.99 -1.58
C TYR A 118 1.56 -1.51 -1.62
N ILE A 119 0.27 -1.13 -1.60
CA ILE A 119 -0.14 0.28 -1.61
C ILE A 119 0.40 1.02 -0.37
N GLU A 120 0.25 0.43 0.82
CA GLU A 120 0.74 1.03 2.05
C GLU A 120 2.28 1.05 2.11
N TRP A 121 2.92 -0.03 1.67
CA TRP A 121 4.38 -0.11 1.54
C TRP A 121 4.91 0.96 0.57
N GLU A 122 4.31 1.12 -0.61
CA GLU A 122 4.74 2.09 -1.62
C GLU A 122 4.57 3.53 -1.12
N ALA A 123 3.49 3.79 -0.36
CA ALA A 123 3.27 5.07 0.31
C ALA A 123 4.37 5.39 1.33
N GLY A 124 4.70 4.42 2.18
CA GLY A 124 5.82 4.53 3.11
C GLY A 124 7.14 4.75 2.38
N TRP A 125 7.43 3.94 1.37
CA TRP A 125 8.64 4.01 0.56
C TRP A 125 8.86 5.40 -0.03
N LYS A 126 7.82 5.97 -0.66
CA LYS A 126 7.88 7.31 -1.22
C LYS A 126 8.14 8.37 -0.14
N GLU A 127 7.56 8.23 1.04
CA GLU A 127 7.83 9.14 2.16
C GLU A 127 9.28 9.05 2.61
N GLY A 128 9.82 7.84 2.78
CA GLY A 128 11.22 7.61 3.13
C GLY A 128 12.20 8.24 2.13
N VAL A 129 11.93 8.09 0.83
CA VAL A 129 12.73 8.74 -0.23
C VAL A 129 12.71 10.26 -0.08
N LYS A 130 11.52 10.85 0.11
CA LYS A 130 11.36 12.31 0.26
C LYS A 130 12.05 12.86 1.50
N GLU A 131 12.00 12.15 2.62
CA GLU A 131 12.66 12.57 3.87
C GLU A 131 14.17 12.68 3.67
N VAL A 132 14.82 11.62 3.17
CA VAL A 132 16.27 11.65 2.96
C VAL A 132 16.64 12.72 1.94
N TRP A 133 15.89 12.86 0.84
CA TRP A 133 16.13 13.93 -0.12
C TRP A 133 16.08 15.32 0.52
N ASN A 134 15.07 15.60 1.35
CA ASN A 134 14.97 16.90 2.02
C ASN A 134 16.13 17.18 2.98
N GLU A 135 16.75 16.15 3.57
CA GLU A 135 17.92 16.31 4.45
C GLU A 135 19.23 16.58 3.70
N ILE A 136 19.32 16.19 2.42
CA ILE A 136 20.56 16.25 1.64
C ILE A 136 20.52 17.27 0.50
N LYS A 137 19.34 17.64 -0.02
CA LYS A 137 19.21 18.47 -1.23
C LYS A 137 19.93 19.81 -1.17
N ASP A 138 20.03 20.43 0.01
CA ASP A 138 20.70 21.72 0.20
C ASP A 138 22.23 21.59 0.26
N LYS A 139 22.77 20.37 0.26
CA LYS A 139 24.20 20.05 0.34
C LYS A 139 24.80 19.59 -0.99
N ILE A 140 23.97 19.49 -2.05
CA ILE A 140 24.32 18.96 -3.38
C ILE A 140 24.32 20.10 -4.39
#